data_AF-A0A925QP07-F1
#
_entry.id   AF-A0A925QP07-F1
#
_cell.length_a   1.000
_cell.length_b   1.000
_cell.length_c   1.000
_cell.angle_alpha   90.00
_cell.angle_beta   90.00
_cell.angle_gamma   90.00
#
_symmetry.space_group_name_H-M   'P 1'
#
loop_
_entity.id
_entity.type
_entity.pdbx_description
1 polymer ?
#
loop_
_entity_poly.entity_id
_entity_poly.type
_entity_poly.pdbx_seq_one_letter_code
_entity_poly.pdbx_strand_id
1 'polypeptide(L)'
;RQTGNGATLAPFAGETDIFITPGFEFRVVERLLTNFHLPRSTLMMLVSAFAGHDRVMALYHHAVESRYRFFSYGDAMLLDTD
;
A
#
# COMPACT_ATOMS: atom_id res chain seq x y z
N ARG A 1 -21.09 5.27 -4.28
CA ARG A 1 -20.60 6.44 -5.06
C ARG A 1 -19.08 6.42 -4.93
N GLN A 2 -18.33 6.33 -6.04
CA GLN A 2 -16.87 6.45 -6.01
C GLN A 2 -16.52 7.92 -5.81
N THR A 3 -16.46 8.35 -4.56
CA THR A 3 -16.11 9.71 -4.17
C THR A 3 -14.79 9.66 -3.43
N GLY A 4 -13.71 10.10 -4.07
CA GLY A 4 -12.50 10.47 -3.37
C GLY A 4 -12.55 11.94 -3.01
N ASN A 5 -12.50 12.31 -1.73
CA ASN A 5 -12.57 13.69 -1.21
C ASN A 5 -13.61 14.61 -1.91
N GLY A 6 -14.80 14.09 -2.25
CA GLY A 6 -15.88 14.86 -2.88
C GLY A 6 -15.82 15.00 -4.41
N ALA A 7 -14.78 14.49 -5.07
CA ALA A 7 -14.68 14.43 -6.53
C ALA A 7 -15.27 13.11 -7.07
N THR A 8 -16.05 13.20 -8.14
CA THR A 8 -16.58 12.03 -8.87
C THR A 8 -15.49 11.45 -9.76
N LEU A 9 -15.18 10.16 -9.61
CA LEU A 9 -14.29 9.46 -10.54
C LEU A 9 -14.91 9.41 -11.95
N ALA A 10 -14.09 9.65 -12.97
CA ALA A 10 -14.48 9.63 -14.37
C ALA A 10 -13.57 8.67 -15.17
N PRO A 11 -14.04 8.11 -16.30
CA PRO A 11 -13.20 7.32 -17.19
C PRO A 11 -11.97 8.12 -17.64
N PHE A 12 -10.80 7.49 -17.58
CA PHE A 12 -9.53 8.10 -17.96
C PHE A 12 -8.66 7.06 -18.68
N ALA A 13 -7.87 7.50 -19.66
CA ALA A 13 -6.85 6.69 -20.33
C ALA A 13 -5.59 7.55 -20.52
N GLY A 14 -4.45 7.02 -20.10
CA GLY A 14 -3.15 7.68 -20.15
C GLY A 14 -2.12 6.89 -19.36
N GLU A 15 -0.86 7.30 -19.48
CA GLU A 15 0.23 6.72 -18.69
C GLU A 15 0.31 7.39 -17.31
N THR A 16 1.01 6.73 -16.39
CA THR A 16 1.25 7.26 -15.04
C THR A 16 2.73 7.17 -14.71
N ASP A 17 3.31 8.31 -14.37
CA ASP A 17 4.68 8.43 -13.83
C ASP A 17 4.65 8.71 -12.32
N ILE A 18 3.54 8.40 -11.65
CA ILE A 18 3.38 8.68 -10.22
C ILE A 18 4.37 7.87 -9.38
N PHE A 19 5.03 8.55 -8.45
CA PHE A 19 5.87 7.92 -7.44
C PHE A 19 5.34 8.23 -6.04
N ILE A 20 4.71 7.22 -5.42
CA ILE A 20 4.08 7.35 -4.11
C ILE A 20 5.12 7.05 -3.02
N THR A 21 5.30 8.00 -2.10
CA THR A 21 6.30 7.96 -1.02
C THR A 21 5.67 8.41 0.30
N PRO A 22 6.30 8.13 1.47
CA PRO A 22 5.77 8.56 2.76
C PRO A 22 5.42 10.05 2.80
N GLY A 23 4.22 10.37 3.29
CA GLY A 23 3.64 11.72 3.25
C GLY A 23 2.66 11.96 2.09
N PHE A 24 2.47 10.98 1.19
CA PHE A 24 1.46 11.06 0.14
C PHE A 24 0.03 10.99 0.70
N GLU A 25 -0.83 11.91 0.26
CA GLU A 25 -2.25 11.94 0.63
C GLU A 25 -3.09 11.08 -0.34
N PHE A 26 -3.60 9.95 0.15
CA PHE A 26 -4.51 9.11 -0.63
C PHE A 26 -5.90 9.72 -0.66
N ARG A 27 -6.38 10.04 -1.87
CA ARG A 27 -7.70 10.69 -2.06
C ARG A 27 -8.84 9.72 -2.33
N VAL A 28 -8.54 8.53 -2.84
CA VAL A 28 -9.54 7.59 -3.38
C VAL A 28 -9.47 6.21 -2.72
N VAL A 29 -8.25 5.76 -2.41
CA VAL A 29 -8.01 4.42 -1.87
C VAL A 29 -8.15 4.48 -0.35
N GLU A 30 -9.12 3.75 0.20
CA GLU A 30 -9.40 3.67 1.65
C GLU A 30 -8.77 2.43 2.30
N ARG A 31 -8.53 1.39 1.48
CA ARG A 31 -8.04 0.07 1.88
C ARG A 31 -7.12 -0.48 0.80
N LEU A 32 -6.04 -1.18 1.20
CA LEU A 32 -5.06 -1.74 0.27
C LEU A 32 -4.83 -3.24 0.54
N LEU A 33 -5.15 -4.08 -0.45
CA LEU A 33 -4.78 -5.49 -0.48
C LEU A 33 -3.53 -5.65 -1.36
N THR A 34 -2.42 -6.15 -0.80
CA THR A 34 -1.16 -6.28 -1.53
C THR A 34 -0.25 -7.37 -0.96
N ASN A 35 0.73 -7.84 -1.73
CA ASN A 35 1.71 -8.84 -1.31
C ASN A 35 2.72 -8.28 -0.31
N PHE A 36 3.49 -9.16 0.34
CA PHE A 36 4.70 -8.77 1.06
C PHE A 36 5.87 -8.47 0.08
N HIS A 37 6.32 -7.22 0.10
CA HIS A 37 7.40 -6.69 -0.74
C HIS A 37 8.76 -6.71 -0.07
N LEU A 38 9.84 -6.77 -0.85
CA LEU A 38 11.21 -6.71 -0.33
C LEU A 38 11.52 -5.39 0.42
N PRO A 39 12.40 -5.44 1.44
CA PRO A 39 12.99 -4.24 2.02
C PRO A 39 13.67 -3.36 0.96
N ARG A 40 13.57 -2.04 1.11
CA ARG A 40 14.14 -1.03 0.19
C ARG A 40 13.60 -1.09 -1.25
N SER A 41 12.39 -1.58 -1.46
CA SER A 41 11.69 -1.52 -2.76
C SER A 41 10.80 -0.28 -2.87
N THR A 42 10.47 0.13 -4.10
CA THR A 42 9.49 1.19 -4.35
C THR A 42 8.09 0.82 -3.84
N LEU A 43 7.72 -0.47 -3.89
CA LEU A 43 6.46 -0.97 -3.33
C LEU A 43 6.46 -0.89 -1.79
N MET A 44 7.60 -1.08 -1.14
CA MET A 44 7.72 -0.83 0.30
C MET A 44 7.48 0.65 0.64
N MET A 45 7.93 1.58 -0.22
CA MET A 45 7.65 3.01 -0.05
C MET A 45 6.16 3.31 -0.19
N LEU A 46 5.48 2.73 -1.17
CA LEU A 46 4.03 2.86 -1.35
C LEU A 46 3.27 2.33 -0.12
N VAL A 47 3.61 1.13 0.36
CA VAL A 47 2.97 0.53 1.53
C VAL A 47 3.23 1.36 2.79
N SER A 48 4.44 1.88 2.96
CA SER A 48 4.79 2.79 4.06
C SER A 48 4.05 4.14 3.97
N ALA A 49 3.81 4.64 2.76
CA ALA A 49 3.01 5.84 2.55
C ALA A 49 1.54 5.64 2.94
N PHE A 50 1.01 4.44 2.69
CA PHE A 50 -0.39 4.11 2.96
C PHE A 50 -0.65 3.83 4.44
N ALA A 51 0.15 2.97 5.08
CA ALA A 51 -0.12 2.47 6.43
C ALA A 51 0.82 3.02 7.52
N GLY A 52 1.77 3.89 7.15
CA GLY A 52 2.79 4.42 8.06
C GLY A 52 3.99 3.48 8.24
N HIS A 53 5.19 4.06 8.33
CA HIS A 53 6.44 3.29 8.34
C HIS A 53 6.55 2.32 9.53
N ASP A 54 6.32 2.81 10.76
CA ASP A 54 6.52 2.00 11.97
C ASP A 54 5.54 0.82 12.04
N ARG A 55 4.28 1.05 11.65
CA ARG A 55 3.24 0.01 11.57
C ARG A 55 3.62 -1.06 10.55
N VAL A 56 4.09 -0.65 9.37
CA VAL A 56 4.55 -1.58 8.33
C VAL A 56 5.75 -2.38 8.81
N MET A 57 6.74 -1.76 9.46
CA MET A 57 7.90 -2.48 9.98
C MET A 57 7.48 -3.51 11.06
N ALA A 58 6.60 -3.14 11.99
CA ALA A 58 6.08 -4.07 12.99
C ALA A 58 5.32 -5.26 12.37
N LEU A 59 4.49 -5.00 11.36
CA LEU A 59 3.79 -6.04 10.61
C LEU A 59 4.76 -7.00 9.90
N TYR A 60 5.84 -6.47 9.33
CA TYR A 60 6.87 -7.28 8.67
C TYR A 60 7.65 -8.16 9.66
N HIS A 61 7.97 -7.63 10.84
CA HIS A 61 8.58 -8.41 11.92
C HIS A 61 7.67 -9.59 12.30
N HIS A 62 6.38 -9.33 12.53
CA HIS A 62 5.41 -10.38 12.83
C HIS A 62 5.30 -11.43 11.72
N ALA A 63 5.27 -11.01 10.45
CA ALA A 63 5.18 -11.90 9.31
C ALA A 63 6.41 -12.82 9.18
N VAL A 64 7.61 -12.29 9.46
CA VAL A 64 8.85 -13.09 9.49
C VAL A 64 8.82 -14.11 10.63
N GLU A 65 8.46 -13.68 11.84
CA GLU A 65 8.35 -14.56 13.02
C GLU A 65 7.32 -15.67 12.81
N SER A 66 6.21 -15.34 12.15
CA SER A 66 5.11 -16.26 11.86
C SER A 66 5.31 -17.06 10.55
N ARG A 67 6.46 -16.91 9.88
CA ARG A 67 6.84 -17.64 8.66
C ARG A 67 5.86 -17.49 7.50
N TYR A 68 5.34 -16.28 7.31
CA TYR A 68 4.59 -15.94 6.11
C TYR A 68 5.48 -16.10 4.88
N ARG A 69 4.84 -16.41 3.74
CA ARG A 69 5.49 -16.50 2.45
C ARG A 69 5.51 -15.13 1.81
N PHE A 70 6.66 -14.68 1.34
CA PHE A 70 6.84 -13.35 0.74
C PHE A 70 6.77 -13.42 -0.80
N PHE A 71 6.81 -12.27 -1.47
CA PHE A 71 6.87 -12.10 -2.93
C PHE A 71 5.57 -12.42 -3.69
N SER A 72 5.69 -12.53 -5.02
CA SER A 72 4.59 -12.58 -5.98
C SER A 72 3.58 -13.70 -5.75
N TYR A 73 4.03 -14.83 -5.20
CA TYR A 73 3.19 -16.01 -4.93
C TYR A 73 3.08 -16.34 -3.45
N GLY A 74 3.50 -15.40 -2.60
CA GLY A 74 3.40 -15.52 -1.16
C GLY A 74 2.00 -15.20 -0.64
N ASP A 75 1.95 -14.89 0.65
CA ASP A 75 0.76 -14.41 1.33
C ASP A 75 0.55 -12.91 1.04
N ALA A 76 -0.58 -12.37 1.52
CA ALA A 76 -0.99 -10.99 1.30
C ALA A 76 -1.29 -10.26 2.62
N MET A 77 -1.30 -8.93 2.53
CA MET A 77 -1.65 -8.00 3.60
C MET A 77 -2.91 -7.24 3.19
N LEU A 78 -3.84 -7.08 4.12
CA LEU A 78 -4.92 -6.09 4.03
C LEU A 78 -4.57 -4.93 4.97
N LEU A 79 -4.51 -3.72 4.42
CA LEU A 79 -4.10 -2.52 5.11
C LEU A 79 -5.21 -1.47 5.11
N ASP A 80 -5.28 -0.76 6.23
CA ASP A 80 -6.26 0.28 6.54
C ASP A 80 -5.49 1.53 6.98
N THR A 81 -6.03 2.72 6.69
CA THR A 81 -5.45 4.02 7.12
C THR A 81 -5.82 4.42 8.55
N ASP A 82 -6.68 3.63 9.21
CA ASP A 82 -7.23 3.88 10.54
C ASP A 82 -6.38 3.24 11.66
#